data_AF-A0A965WFQ9-F1
#
_entry.id   AF-A0A965WFQ9-F1
#
_cell.length_a   1.000
_cell.length_b   1.000
_cell.length_c   1.000
_cell.angle_alpha   90.00
_cell.angle_beta   90.00
_cell.angle_gamma   90.00
#
_symmetry.space_group_name_H-M   'P 1'
#
loop_
_entity.id
_entity.type
_entity.pdbx_description
1 polymer ?
#
loop_
_entity_poly.entity_id
_entity_poly.type
_entity_poly.pdbx_seq_one_letter_code
_entity_poly.pdbx_strand_id
1 'polypeptide(L)'
;MSLFITEHTPNFSTAGQITSENISEIATLGYRSIIGNRPDLEGGSEQPMQADIEKAALAAGLHFVYLPVISGQITRDQVLEMAALLEELPKPVLAYCRSGARSTNLFHLTQQLSG
;
A
#
# COMPACT_ATOMS: atom_id res chain seq x y z
N MET A 1 -17.45 -4.76 -5.54
CA MET A 1 -16.80 -4.08 -6.69
C MET A 1 -15.42 -4.71 -6.81
N SER A 2 -15.04 -5.13 -8.02
CA SER A 2 -13.74 -5.79 -8.23
C SER A 2 -12.59 -4.83 -7.91
N LEU A 3 -11.59 -5.31 -7.17
CA LEU A 3 -10.41 -4.53 -6.83
C LEU A 3 -9.55 -4.33 -8.09
N PHE A 4 -9.32 -3.08 -8.50
CA PHE A 4 -8.42 -2.78 -9.62
C PHE A 4 -6.98 -2.69 -9.12
N ILE A 5 -6.14 -3.64 -9.54
CA ILE A 5 -4.73 -3.72 -9.20
C ILE A 5 -3.89 -3.44 -10.45
N THR A 6 -2.89 -2.59 -10.30
CA THR A 6 -1.82 -2.37 -11.28
C THR A 6 -0.55 -3.05 -10.79
N GLU A 7 -0.10 -4.07 -11.52
CA GLU A 7 1.18 -4.73 -11.28
C GLU A 7 2.33 -3.90 -11.88
N HIS A 8 3.36 -3.62 -11.09
CA HIS A 8 4.57 -2.93 -11.57
C HIS A 8 5.73 -3.90 -11.76
N THR A 9 5.82 -4.89 -10.88
CA THR A 9 6.77 -6.01 -10.93
C THR A 9 6.11 -7.25 -10.34
N PRO A 10 6.67 -8.46 -10.52
CA PRO A 10 6.16 -9.67 -9.88
C PRO A 10 6.08 -9.61 -8.34
N ASN A 11 6.82 -8.68 -7.71
CA ASN A 11 6.89 -8.54 -6.26
C ASN A 11 6.19 -7.29 -5.71
N PHE A 12 5.69 -6.40 -6.57
CA PHE A 12 5.10 -5.13 -6.15
C PHE A 12 3.98 -4.66 -7.07
N SER A 13 2.84 -4.36 -6.47
CA SER A 13 1.64 -3.86 -7.14
C SER A 13 1.03 -2.69 -6.37
N THR A 14 0.17 -1.93 -7.04
CA THR A 14 -0.59 -0.85 -6.42
C THR A 14 -2.09 -0.94 -6.69
N ALA A 15 -2.90 -0.42 -5.77
CA ALA A 15 -4.34 -0.28 -5.95
C ALA A 15 -4.86 1.11 -5.55
N GLY A 16 -6.09 1.41 -5.96
CA GLY A 16 -6.90 2.49 -5.38
C GLY A 16 -7.28 2.21 -3.93
N GLN A 17 -8.17 3.02 -3.36
CA GLN A 17 -8.65 2.81 -2.00
C GLN A 17 -9.19 1.39 -1.84
N ILE A 18 -8.71 0.70 -0.80
CA ILE A 18 -9.20 -0.63 -0.39
C ILE A 18 -10.06 -0.51 0.86
N THR A 19 -10.83 -1.55 1.15
CA THR A 19 -11.59 -1.71 2.38
C THR A 19 -11.21 -3.01 3.09
N SER A 20 -11.70 -3.20 4.33
CA SER A 20 -11.60 -4.46 5.07
C SER A 20 -12.14 -5.66 4.29
N GLU A 21 -13.18 -5.47 3.47
CA GLU A 21 -13.80 -6.53 2.68
C GLU A 21 -12.92 -7.00 1.53
N ASN A 22 -12.00 -6.15 1.04
CA ASN A 22 -11.07 -6.53 -0.02
C ASN A 22 -9.94 -7.45 0.46
N ILE A 23 -9.69 -7.52 1.78
CA ILE A 23 -8.53 -8.22 2.32
C ILE A 23 -8.53 -9.72 1.98
N SER A 24 -9.69 -10.38 2.07
CA SER A 24 -9.81 -11.80 1.70
C SER A 24 -9.42 -12.05 0.23
N GLU A 25 -9.84 -11.15 -0.66
CA GLU A 25 -9.51 -11.23 -2.08
C GLU A 25 -8.00 -10.99 -2.30
N ILE A 26 -7.43 -9.98 -1.64
CA ILE A 26 -5.99 -9.66 -1.70
C ILE A 26 -5.13 -10.85 -1.26
N ALA A 27 -5.50 -11.52 -0.15
CA ALA A 27 -4.80 -12.70 0.32
C ALA A 27 -4.93 -13.88 -0.68
N THR A 28 -6.12 -14.07 -1.26
CA THR A 28 -6.38 -15.12 -2.26
C THR A 28 -5.57 -14.91 -3.54
N LEU A 29 -5.35 -13.66 -3.93
CA LEU A 29 -4.48 -13.27 -5.06
C LEU A 29 -2.98 -13.48 -4.77
N GLY A 30 -2.62 -13.91 -3.56
CA GLY A 30 -1.27 -14.31 -3.19
C GLY A 30 -0.39 -13.20 -2.61
N TYR A 31 -0.90 -11.98 -2.45
CA TYR A 31 -0.19 -10.91 -1.75
C TYR A 31 0.07 -11.29 -0.31
N ARG A 32 1.20 -10.87 0.23
CA ARG A 32 1.66 -11.23 1.58
C ARG A 32 1.79 -10.04 2.51
N SER A 33 1.94 -8.84 1.94
CA SER A 33 2.04 -7.59 2.69
C SER A 33 1.24 -6.47 2.03
N ILE A 34 0.71 -5.57 2.85
CA ILE A 34 -0.03 -4.39 2.44
C ILE A 34 0.66 -3.14 3.00
N ILE A 35 0.79 -2.10 2.16
CA ILE A 35 1.27 -0.78 2.60
C ILE A 35 0.19 0.27 2.36
N GLY A 36 -0.26 0.93 3.43
CA GLY A 36 -1.20 2.04 3.37
C GLY A 36 -0.50 3.38 3.22
N ASN A 37 -0.63 4.02 2.04
CA ASN A 37 -0.01 5.32 1.77
C ASN A 37 -0.96 6.52 1.82
N ARG A 38 -2.22 6.29 2.20
CA ARG A 38 -3.23 7.35 2.35
C ARG A 38 -3.41 7.72 3.83
N PRO A 39 -3.08 8.96 4.24
CA PRO A 39 -3.43 9.47 5.56
C PRO A 39 -4.91 9.24 5.89
N ASP A 40 -5.22 8.89 7.13
CA ASP A 40 -6.62 8.80 7.56
C ASP A 40 -7.30 10.16 7.44
N LEU A 41 -8.61 10.14 7.21
CA LEU A 41 -9.46 11.32 7.06
C LEU A 41 -9.14 12.25 5.86
N GLU A 42 -8.20 11.90 4.97
CA GLU A 42 -7.94 12.67 3.75
C GLU A 42 -9.20 12.80 2.86
N GLY A 43 -10.02 11.75 2.80
CA GLY A 43 -11.30 11.72 2.11
C GLY A 43 -12.53 12.05 2.95
N GLY A 44 -12.36 12.52 4.18
CA GLY A 44 -13.45 12.69 5.14
C GLY A 44 -13.96 11.37 5.73
N SER A 45 -15.17 11.40 6.31
CA SER A 45 -15.74 10.29 7.09
C SER A 45 -16.08 9.03 6.28
N GLU A 46 -16.17 9.14 4.96
CA GLU A 46 -16.43 8.01 4.06
C GLU A 46 -15.14 7.23 3.72
N GLN A 47 -13.96 7.75 4.10
CA GLN A 47 -12.72 7.03 3.94
C GLN A 47 -12.67 5.86 4.95
N PRO A 48 -12.42 4.62 4.50
CA PRO A 48 -12.11 3.50 5.39
C PRO A 48 -10.86 3.80 6.22
N MET A 49 -10.95 3.56 7.53
CA MET A 49 -9.83 3.80 8.44
C MET A 49 -8.74 2.76 8.23
N GLN A 50 -7.48 3.20 8.31
CA GLN A 50 -6.33 2.31 8.23
C GLN A 50 -6.39 1.21 9.29
N ALA A 51 -6.85 1.53 10.50
CA ALA A 51 -6.98 0.57 11.60
C ALA A 51 -7.93 -0.60 11.29
N ASP A 52 -9.02 -0.36 10.56
CA ASP A 52 -9.96 -1.43 10.19
C ASP A 52 -9.36 -2.35 9.11
N ILE A 53 -8.63 -1.76 8.17
CA ILE A 53 -7.91 -2.48 7.10
C ILE A 53 -6.76 -3.30 7.71
N GLU A 54 -5.98 -2.71 8.62
CA GLU A 54 -4.90 -3.37 9.35
C GLU A 54 -5.43 -4.58 10.12
N LYS A 55 -6.49 -4.40 10.91
CA LYS A 55 -7.10 -5.48 11.69
C LYS A 55 -7.53 -6.64 10.79
N ALA A 56 -8.15 -6.34 9.65
CA ALA A 56 -8.55 -7.36 8.68
C ALA A 56 -7.33 -8.05 8.04
N ALA A 57 -6.30 -7.29 7.66
CA ALA A 57 -5.06 -7.82 7.09
C ALA A 57 -4.36 -8.80 8.04
N LEU A 58 -4.19 -8.41 9.30
CA LEU A 58 -3.59 -9.26 10.34
C LEU A 58 -4.42 -10.53 10.58
N ALA A 59 -5.75 -10.41 10.62
CA ALA A 59 -6.64 -11.56 10.77
C ALA A 59 -6.56 -12.54 9.57
N ALA A 60 -6.23 -12.06 8.39
CA ALA A 60 -5.99 -12.86 7.18
C ALA A 60 -4.55 -13.39 7.07
N GLY A 61 -3.68 -13.13 8.05
CA GLY A 61 -2.28 -13.55 8.03
C GLY A 61 -1.38 -12.74 7.09
N LEU A 62 -1.83 -11.53 6.69
CA LEU A 62 -1.03 -10.59 5.92
C LEU A 62 -0.25 -9.67 6.86
N HIS A 63 0.90 -9.20 6.38
CA HIS A 63 1.58 -8.07 7.00
C HIS A 63 0.91 -6.76 6.59
N PHE A 64 0.88 -5.80 7.49
CA PHE A 64 0.36 -4.46 7.21
C PHE A 64 1.34 -3.41 7.73
N VAL A 65 1.60 -2.39 6.91
CA VAL A 65 2.40 -1.23 7.32
C VAL A 65 1.69 0.04 6.90
N TYR A 66 1.57 0.97 7.85
CA TYR A 66 1.06 2.31 7.59
C TYR A 66 2.22 3.28 7.32
N LEU A 67 2.35 3.72 6.08
CA LEU A 67 3.35 4.71 5.64
C LEU A 67 2.63 5.90 5.00
N PRO A 68 2.05 6.82 5.79
CA PRO A 68 1.25 7.91 5.27
C PRO A 68 2.10 8.89 4.44
N VAL A 69 1.63 9.19 3.24
CA VAL A 69 2.26 10.15 2.33
C VAL A 69 1.23 11.18 1.91
N ILE A 70 1.55 12.47 1.99
CA ILE A 70 0.67 13.53 1.47
C ILE A 70 0.85 13.63 -0.04
N SER A 71 -0.26 13.76 -0.77
CA SER A 71 -0.23 13.85 -2.24
C SER A 71 0.65 15.01 -2.70
N GLY A 72 1.63 14.74 -3.58
CA GLY A 72 2.55 15.74 -4.11
C GLY A 72 3.63 16.22 -3.12
N GLN A 73 3.69 15.64 -1.91
CA GLN A 73 4.65 15.99 -0.87
C GLN A 73 5.41 14.74 -0.39
N ILE A 74 5.94 13.96 -1.34
CA ILE A 74 6.81 12.83 -1.00
C ILE A 74 8.14 13.38 -0.49
N THR A 75 8.55 12.91 0.69
CA THR A 75 9.82 13.27 1.33
C THR A 75 10.88 12.21 1.06
N ARG A 76 12.17 12.59 1.14
CA ARG A 76 13.28 11.64 1.02
C ARG A 76 13.19 10.52 2.06
N ASP A 77 12.80 10.84 3.29
CA ASP A 77 12.70 9.86 4.38
C ASP A 77 11.64 8.81 4.09
N GLN A 78 10.47 9.21 3.56
CA GLN A 78 9.44 8.26 3.11
C GLN A 78 9.93 7.37 1.96
N VAL A 79 10.77 7.88 1.05
CA VAL A 79 11.36 7.05 -0.02
C VAL A 79 12.32 6.02 0.57
N LEU A 80 13.18 6.42 1.51
CA LEU A 80 14.10 5.50 2.20
C LEU A 80 13.34 4.45 3.02
N GLU A 81 12.30 4.86 3.74
CA GLU A 81 11.45 3.96 4.52
C GLU A 81 10.71 2.97 3.61
N MET A 82 10.12 3.43 2.51
CA MET A 82 9.50 2.54 1.52
C MET A 82 10.52 1.54 0.96
N ALA A 83 11.74 1.99 0.64
CA ALA A 83 12.78 1.09 0.12
C ALA A 83 13.13 -0.02 1.13
N ALA A 84 13.34 0.34 2.40
CA ALA A 84 13.58 -0.62 3.47
C ALA A 84 12.41 -1.62 3.63
N LEU A 85 11.16 -1.12 3.62
CA LEU A 85 9.97 -1.97 3.69
C LEU A 85 9.90 -2.96 2.52
N LEU A 86 10.26 -2.55 1.30
CA LEU A 86 10.25 -3.44 0.13
C LEU A 86 11.33 -4.54 0.21
N GLU A 87 12.43 -4.29 0.92
CA GLU A 87 13.44 -5.31 1.21
C GLU A 87 12.93 -6.31 2.26
N GLU A 88 12.40 -5.80 3.38
CA GLU A 88 12.03 -6.58 4.57
C GLU A 88 10.70 -7.34 4.44
N LEU A 89 9.70 -6.76 3.80
CA LEU A 89 8.35 -7.31 3.79
C LEU A 89 8.25 -8.57 2.91
N PRO A 90 7.46 -9.57 3.35
CA PRO A 90 7.09 -10.70 2.51
C PRO A 90 6.41 -10.24 1.22
N LYS A 91 6.90 -10.77 0.10
CA LYS A 91 6.43 -10.45 -1.26
C LYS A 91 5.38 -11.48 -1.71
N PRO A 92 4.47 -11.13 -2.63
CA PRO A 92 4.30 -9.82 -3.25
C PRO A 92 3.69 -8.78 -2.29
N VAL A 93 4.11 -7.52 -2.42
CA VAL A 93 3.61 -6.38 -1.65
C VAL A 93 2.55 -5.63 -2.46
N LEU A 94 1.42 -5.30 -1.84
CA LEU A 94 0.39 -4.42 -2.40
C LEU A 94 0.36 -3.09 -1.66
N ALA A 95 0.75 -2.01 -2.33
CA ALA A 95 0.58 -0.66 -1.77
C ALA A 95 -0.72 -0.03 -2.25
N TYR A 96 -1.38 0.78 -1.42
CA TYR A 96 -2.57 1.50 -1.85
C TYR A 96 -2.59 2.95 -1.36
N CYS A 97 -3.34 3.77 -2.08
CA CYS A 97 -3.68 5.12 -1.65
C CYS A 97 -5.12 5.45 -2.04
N ARG A 98 -5.42 6.70 -2.45
CA ARG A 98 -6.74 7.02 -3.01
C ARG A 98 -6.98 6.37 -4.38
N SER A 99 -6.00 6.47 -5.28
CA SER A 99 -6.14 6.06 -6.69
C SER A 99 -4.96 5.22 -7.21
N GLY A 100 -4.08 4.74 -6.34
CA GLY A 100 -2.83 4.03 -6.71
C GLY A 100 -1.65 4.94 -7.08
N ALA A 101 -1.91 6.09 -7.72
CA ALA A 101 -0.86 6.96 -8.26
C ALA A 101 0.22 7.40 -7.25
N ARG A 102 -0.15 7.67 -5.99
CA ARG A 102 0.81 8.06 -4.95
C ARG A 102 1.77 6.93 -4.63
N SER A 103 1.24 5.73 -4.43
CA SER A 103 2.02 4.52 -4.16
C SER A 103 2.93 4.18 -5.35
N THR A 104 2.43 4.34 -6.58
CA THR A 104 3.25 4.18 -7.80
C THR A 104 4.41 5.16 -7.85
N ASN A 105 4.15 6.45 -7.59
CA ASN A 105 5.19 7.47 -7.61
C ASN A 105 6.24 7.22 -6.52
N LEU A 106 5.80 6.85 -5.32
CA LEU A 106 6.70 6.51 -4.21
C LEU A 106 7.59 5.33 -4.59
N PHE A 107 7.03 4.26 -5.15
CA PHE A 107 7.78 3.11 -5.64
C PHE A 107 8.79 3.49 -6.73
N HIS A 108 8.42 4.30 -7.73
CA HIS A 108 9.37 4.72 -8.76
C HIS A 108 10.55 5.52 -8.17
N LEU A 109 10.33 6.32 -7.13
CA LEU A 109 11.40 7.03 -6.44
C LEU A 109 12.33 6.07 -5.69
N THR A 110 11.82 4.97 -5.11
CA THR A 110 12.70 3.96 -4.47
C THR A 110 13.62 3.31 -5.50
N GLN A 111 13.13 3.04 -6.71
CA GLN A 111 13.94 2.45 -7.79
C GLN A 111 15.07 3.38 -8.27
N GLN A 112 14.98 4.68 -8.00
CA GLN A 112 16.01 5.66 -8.35
C GLN A 112 17.10 5.82 -7.27
N LEU A 113 16.92 5.24 -6.07
CA LEU A 113 17.93 5.30 -5.01
C LEU A 113 19.19 4.49 -5.32
N SER A 114 19.07 3.46 -6.16
CA SER A 114 20.16 2.55 -6.52
C SER A 114 20.97 3.01 -7.75
N GLY A 115 20.84 4.28 -8.13
CA GLY A 115 21.54 4.92 -9.25
C GLY A 115 22.72 5.79 -8.81
#